data_AF-M0ZI25-F1
#
_entry.id   AF-M0ZI25-F1
#
_cell.length_a   1.000
_cell.length_b   1.000
_cell.length_c   1.000
_cell.angle_alpha   90.00
_cell.angle_beta   90.00
_cell.angle_gamma   90.00
#
_symmetry.space_group_name_H-M   'P 1'
#
loop_
_entity.id
_entity.type
_entity.pdbx_description
1 polymer ?
#
loop_
_entity_poly.entity_id
_entity_poly.type
_entity_poly.pdbx_seq_one_letter_code
_entity_poly.pdbx_strand_id
1 'polypeptide(L)'
;MGEKLIRQLNLFPKHDINIVSSKDNSVNNYENKLFEKKLDLSYLGDSGSTVQDLGHHAGYFPLVHTKAARMFYFFFESRSNKNDPVVIWLTGGPGCSSELALFYENGPFKISNNLSLVWNDFGWDKVSNLIYVDQPTGTGFSYTSDQSDIRHNETGVSNDLYDFLQAFFNAHPEYVNNDFYITGESYAGHYIPAFASRVHQGNIKKEGIHINLKGFAIGNGLTNPEIQYKAYTDYSLDMKLINQTDYDHINKLYPKCQQEIKLCGSGSEDACMKGFSDCTLIFDNILDIAGDINVRTCNFFQFFLTRQGCHITTSTYVLITI
;
A
#
# COMPACT_ATOMS: atom_id res chain seq x y z
N MET A 1 13.79 -8.29 17.10
CA MET A 1 13.08 -8.85 15.93
C MET A 1 13.56 -8.20 14.63
N GLY A 2 13.35 -6.88 14.45
CA GLY A 2 13.73 -6.16 13.22
C GLY A 2 15.18 -6.34 12.77
N GLU A 3 16.17 -6.21 13.67
CA GLU A 3 17.59 -6.39 13.32
C GLU A 3 17.90 -7.81 12.78
N LYS A 4 17.22 -8.85 13.29
CA LYS A 4 17.40 -10.23 12.82
C LYS A 4 16.75 -10.46 11.46
N LEU A 5 15.59 -9.84 11.20
CA LEU A 5 14.93 -9.87 9.90
C LEU A 5 15.78 -9.16 8.83
N ILE A 6 16.29 -7.97 9.15
CA ILE A 6 17.24 -7.20 8.33
C ILE A 6 18.49 -8.04 8.02
N ARG A 7 19.04 -8.76 9.02
CA ARG A 7 20.17 -9.70 8.84
C ARG A 7 19.86 -10.80 7.81
N GLN A 8 18.71 -11.47 7.92
CA GLN A 8 18.36 -12.57 7.02
C GLN A 8 18.14 -12.13 5.57
N LEU A 9 17.40 -11.03 5.42
CA LEU A 9 17.15 -10.40 4.13
C LEU A 9 18.42 -9.75 3.55
N ASN A 10 19.51 -9.67 4.32
CA ASN A 10 20.75 -8.98 3.97
C ASN A 10 20.50 -7.50 3.63
N LEU A 11 19.54 -6.88 4.31
CA LEU A 11 19.18 -5.47 4.14
C LEU A 11 20.11 -4.54 4.91
N PHE A 12 21.36 -4.92 5.20
CA PHE A 12 22.32 -3.96 5.76
C PHE A 12 22.86 -3.12 4.63
N PRO A 13 22.33 -1.90 4.46
CA PRO A 13 22.88 -1.04 3.47
C PRO A 13 24.20 -0.55 4.08
N LYS A 14 25.32 -0.57 3.34
CA LYS A 14 26.61 -0.06 3.86
C LYS A 14 26.57 1.45 4.17
N HIS A 15 25.48 2.11 3.78
CA HIS A 15 25.22 3.53 3.92
C HIS A 15 23.79 3.74 4.44
N ASP A 16 23.43 4.94 4.89
CA ASP A 16 22.03 5.27 5.19
C ASP A 16 21.28 5.44 3.86
N ILE A 17 20.67 4.38 3.34
CA ILE A 17 20.10 4.36 1.99
C ILE A 17 18.60 4.54 2.04
N ASN A 18 18.15 5.79 2.00
CA ASN A 18 16.87 6.14 1.36
C ASN A 18 17.05 7.18 0.24
N ILE A 19 18.20 7.88 0.19
CA ILE A 19 18.64 8.70 -0.96
C ILE A 19 20.18 8.68 -0.99
N VAL A 20 20.80 8.03 -1.98
CA VAL A 20 22.26 8.15 -2.18
C VAL A 20 22.54 9.49 -2.85
N SER A 21 23.01 10.48 -2.10
CA SER A 21 23.52 11.72 -2.70
C SER A 21 24.80 11.40 -3.47
N SER A 22 24.79 11.65 -4.77
CA SER A 22 25.89 11.39 -5.71
C SER A 22 27.21 12.04 -5.29
N LYS A 23 28.08 11.32 -4.58
CA LYS A 23 29.53 11.61 -4.46
C LYS A 23 30.43 10.38 -4.37
N ASP A 24 29.91 9.16 -4.51
CA ASP A 24 30.75 7.96 -4.51
C ASP A 24 30.73 7.30 -5.90
N ASN A 25 31.77 7.57 -6.68
CA ASN A 25 31.99 7.06 -8.04
C ASN A 25 32.45 5.57 -8.06
N SER A 26 32.05 4.78 -7.08
CA SER A 26 32.22 3.33 -7.13
C SER A 26 30.95 2.69 -7.70
N VAL A 27 30.82 2.78 -9.03
CA VAL A 27 29.88 1.96 -9.81
C VAL A 27 30.33 0.50 -9.68
N ASN A 28 29.96 -0.13 -8.57
CA ASN A 28 29.93 -1.58 -8.51
C ASN A 28 28.73 -2.00 -9.35
N ASN A 29 29.01 -2.73 -10.43
CA ASN A 29 28.06 -3.58 -11.15
C ASN A 29 27.38 -4.52 -10.15
N TYR A 30 26.39 -4.03 -9.40
CA TYR A 30 25.39 -4.89 -8.80
C TYR A 30 24.57 -5.38 -9.99
N GLU A 31 24.94 -6.56 -10.48
CA GLU A 31 24.28 -7.29 -11.55
C GLU A 31 22.75 -7.06 -11.50
N ASN A 32 22.13 -6.86 -12.66
CA ASN A 32 20.67 -6.78 -12.87
C ASN A 32 19.97 -8.10 -12.56
N LYS A 33 20.33 -8.73 -11.44
CA LYS A 33 19.93 -10.07 -11.05
C LYS A 33 18.90 -9.95 -9.93
N LEU A 34 17.77 -10.62 -10.13
CA LEU A 34 16.79 -10.88 -9.09
C LEU A 34 17.49 -11.38 -7.84
N PHE A 35 17.22 -10.73 -6.71
CA PHE A 35 17.64 -11.22 -5.41
C PHE A 35 16.41 -11.65 -4.64
N GLU A 36 16.15 -12.95 -4.60
CA GLU A 36 15.06 -13.54 -3.85
C GLU A 36 15.61 -14.59 -2.90
N LYS A 37 15.08 -14.61 -1.68
CA LYS A 37 15.43 -15.60 -0.67
C LYS A 37 14.18 -16.21 -0.08
N LYS A 38 14.24 -17.52 0.11
CA LYS A 38 13.30 -18.22 0.99
C LYS A 38 13.52 -17.73 2.42
N LEU A 39 12.46 -17.21 3.02
CA LEU A 39 12.48 -16.79 4.41
C LEU A 39 12.21 -17.97 5.33
N ASP A 40 12.98 -18.06 6.40
CA ASP A 40 12.72 -18.98 7.51
C ASP A 40 12.44 -18.15 8.74
N LEU A 41 11.16 -17.93 9.06
CA LEU A 41 10.72 -17.14 10.22
C LEU A 41 10.55 -17.99 11.49
N SER A 42 10.99 -19.27 11.49
CA SER A 42 10.81 -20.20 12.63
C SER A 42 11.43 -19.71 13.94
N TYR A 43 12.49 -18.91 13.87
CA TYR A 43 13.13 -18.31 15.04
C TYR A 43 12.33 -17.15 15.67
N LEU A 44 11.28 -16.68 14.99
CA LEU A 44 10.34 -15.67 15.50
C LEU A 44 9.06 -16.29 16.02
N GLY A 45 8.80 -17.57 15.75
CA GLY A 45 7.59 -18.27 16.20
C GLY A 45 7.60 -18.57 17.70
N ASP A 46 6.43 -18.56 18.33
CA ASP A 46 6.25 -19.16 19.65
C ASP A 46 6.42 -20.70 19.57
N SER A 47 6.78 -21.31 20.68
CA SER A 47 7.06 -22.75 20.92
C SER A 47 6.06 -23.76 20.36
N GLY A 48 4.84 -23.35 19.98
CA GLY A 48 3.81 -24.17 19.34
C GLY A 48 3.61 -23.92 17.83
N SER A 49 4.32 -22.96 17.23
CA SER A 49 4.19 -22.57 15.83
C SER A 49 5.40 -23.07 15.05
N THR A 50 5.38 -24.29 14.52
CA THR A 50 6.43 -24.71 13.58
C THR A 50 6.21 -23.98 12.26
N VAL A 51 6.86 -22.82 12.10
CA VAL A 51 6.87 -21.98 10.88
C VAL A 51 7.59 -22.67 9.70
N GLN A 52 7.95 -23.95 9.84
CA GLN A 52 8.89 -24.65 8.98
C GLN A 52 8.33 -25.09 7.62
N ASP A 53 7.00 -25.06 7.43
CA ASP A 53 6.38 -25.47 6.15
C ASP A 53 5.93 -24.31 5.26
N LEU A 54 6.04 -23.07 5.71
CA LEU A 54 5.57 -21.91 4.95
C LEU A 54 6.77 -21.03 4.70
N GLY A 55 7.29 -21.08 3.48
CA GLY A 55 8.15 -20.01 3.04
C GLY A 55 7.26 -18.78 2.74
N HIS A 56 7.45 -18.05 1.69
CA HIS A 56 7.93 -18.62 0.46
C HIS A 56 9.09 -17.76 0.01
N HIS A 57 8.91 -16.44 -0.12
CA HIS A 57 9.96 -15.60 -0.68
C HIS A 57 9.91 -14.15 -0.17
N ALA A 58 11.08 -13.53 -0.07
CA ALA A 58 11.19 -12.08 -0.05
C ALA A 58 12.45 -11.66 -0.80
N GLY A 59 12.41 -10.47 -1.36
CA GLY A 59 13.48 -10.07 -2.24
C GLY A 59 13.27 -8.73 -2.92
N TYR A 60 14.13 -8.51 -3.89
CA TYR A 60 14.17 -7.32 -4.72
C TYR A 60 14.03 -7.66 -6.19
N PHE A 61 13.08 -7.00 -6.85
CA PHE A 61 13.06 -6.93 -8.29
C PHE A 61 13.68 -5.61 -8.77
N PRO A 62 14.69 -5.65 -9.65
CA PRO A 62 15.12 -4.46 -10.38
C PRO A 62 14.02 -4.07 -11.38
N LEU A 63 13.69 -2.78 -11.44
CA LEU A 63 12.64 -2.29 -12.35
C LEU A 63 13.26 -1.92 -13.71
N VAL A 64 12.69 -2.48 -14.78
CA VAL A 64 13.28 -2.44 -16.14
C VAL A 64 13.36 -1.01 -16.67
N HIS A 65 12.37 -0.17 -16.36
CA HIS A 65 12.31 1.22 -16.83
C HIS A 65 12.83 2.24 -15.80
N THR A 66 13.77 1.81 -14.95
CA THR A 66 14.45 2.66 -13.97
C THR A 66 15.96 2.53 -14.11
N LYS A 67 16.72 3.45 -13.50
CA LYS A 67 18.18 3.41 -13.54
C LYS A 67 18.76 2.54 -12.45
N ALA A 68 18.22 2.62 -11.23
CA ALA A 68 18.76 1.95 -10.06
C ALA A 68 17.69 1.48 -9.06
N ALA A 69 16.41 1.62 -9.39
CA ALA A 69 15.33 1.24 -8.50
C ALA A 69 15.26 -0.28 -8.30
N ARG A 70 15.07 -0.66 -7.03
CA ARG A 70 14.83 -2.03 -6.60
C ARG A 70 13.59 -2.04 -5.70
N MET A 71 12.57 -2.75 -6.15
CA MET A 71 11.32 -2.86 -5.42
C MET A 71 11.32 -4.12 -4.55
N PHE A 72 11.13 -3.91 -3.26
CA PHE A 72 11.06 -4.94 -2.24
C PHE A 72 9.66 -5.54 -2.13
N TYR A 73 9.59 -6.83 -1.80
CA TYR A 73 8.34 -7.52 -1.53
C TYR A 73 8.50 -8.70 -0.58
N PHE A 74 7.37 -9.08 0.03
CA PHE A 74 7.14 -10.39 0.64
C PHE A 74 6.11 -11.18 -0.17
N PHE A 75 6.30 -12.48 -0.28
CA PHE A 75 5.37 -13.42 -0.90
C PHE A 75 5.09 -14.62 0.00
N PHE A 76 3.81 -14.89 0.20
CA PHE A 76 3.29 -15.99 1.00
C PHE A 76 2.31 -16.81 0.16
N GLU A 77 2.52 -18.12 0.07
CA GLU A 77 1.58 -19.02 -0.60
C GLU A 77 0.33 -19.24 0.25
N SER A 78 -0.74 -19.65 -0.42
CA SER A 78 -1.96 -20.07 0.26
C SER A 78 -1.72 -21.26 1.17
N ARG A 79 -2.22 -21.18 2.41
CA ARG A 79 -2.30 -22.31 3.36
C ARG A 79 -3.20 -23.44 2.86
N SER A 80 -4.05 -23.17 1.89
CA SER A 80 -5.02 -24.14 1.35
C SER A 80 -4.51 -24.78 0.07
N ASN A 81 -4.32 -24.01 -1.00
CA ASN A 81 -3.91 -24.53 -2.29
C ASN A 81 -3.14 -23.48 -3.10
N LYS A 82 -1.99 -23.86 -3.69
CA LYS A 82 -1.22 -22.99 -4.58
C LYS A 82 -1.99 -22.47 -5.80
N ASN A 83 -3.06 -23.17 -6.22
CA ASN A 83 -3.93 -22.74 -7.31
C ASN A 83 -4.96 -21.67 -6.89
N ASP A 84 -5.02 -21.32 -5.60
CA ASP A 84 -5.85 -20.22 -5.11
C ASP A 84 -5.41 -18.89 -5.75
N PRO A 85 -6.28 -17.86 -5.75
CA PRO A 85 -5.95 -16.57 -6.37
C PRO A 85 -4.67 -15.94 -5.85
N VAL A 86 -3.96 -15.22 -6.71
CA VAL A 86 -2.86 -14.33 -6.31
C VAL A 86 -3.44 -12.95 -6.01
N VAL A 87 -3.13 -12.43 -4.83
CA VAL A 87 -3.63 -11.15 -4.36
C VAL A 87 -2.41 -10.28 -4.01
N ILE A 88 -2.27 -9.16 -4.71
CA ILE A 88 -1.30 -8.13 -4.32
C ILE A 88 -1.96 -7.15 -3.36
N TRP A 89 -1.26 -6.79 -2.30
CA TRP A 89 -1.66 -5.77 -1.33
C TRP A 89 -0.78 -4.53 -1.44
N LEU A 90 -1.43 -3.36 -1.49
CA LEU A 90 -0.80 -2.05 -1.55
C LEU A 90 -1.27 -1.19 -0.37
N THR A 91 -0.36 -0.88 0.55
CA THR A 91 -0.62 0.14 1.58
C THR A 91 -0.53 1.55 0.97
N GLY A 92 -1.35 2.48 1.47
CA GLY A 92 -1.40 3.87 1.03
C GLY A 92 -0.31 4.75 1.65
N GLY A 93 -0.74 5.83 2.33
CA GLY A 93 0.15 6.85 2.88
C GLY A 93 -0.06 8.22 2.21
N PRO A 94 0.55 8.49 1.04
CA PRO A 94 1.46 7.67 0.22
C PRO A 94 2.80 7.34 0.90
N GLY A 95 3.43 6.23 0.52
CA GLY A 95 4.78 5.86 0.98
C GLY A 95 4.82 5.13 2.33
N CYS A 96 3.72 4.53 2.77
CA CYS A 96 3.69 3.64 3.91
C CYS A 96 4.02 2.20 3.48
N SER A 97 4.86 1.53 4.28
CA SER A 97 5.24 0.12 4.07
C SER A 97 4.04 -0.82 4.02
N SER A 98 4.09 -1.80 3.12
CA SER A 98 3.07 -2.86 3.06
C SER A 98 3.22 -3.88 4.20
N GLU A 99 4.35 -3.87 4.92
CA GLU A 99 4.56 -4.67 6.14
C GLU A 99 3.59 -4.30 7.26
N LEU A 100 3.02 -3.10 7.24
CA LEU A 100 1.99 -2.70 8.19
C LEU A 100 0.81 -3.67 8.08
N ALA A 101 0.30 -3.89 6.86
CA ALA A 101 -0.80 -4.82 6.63
C ALA A 101 -0.40 -6.28 6.87
N LEU A 102 0.83 -6.63 6.47
CA LEU A 102 1.39 -7.97 6.69
C LEU A 102 1.34 -8.39 8.16
N PHE A 103 1.67 -7.50 9.09
CA PHE A 103 1.82 -7.85 10.51
C PHE A 103 0.66 -7.40 11.40
N TYR A 104 -0.15 -6.44 10.97
CA TYR A 104 -1.23 -5.86 11.78
C TYR A 104 -2.64 -6.03 11.20
N GLU A 105 -2.77 -6.40 9.93
CA GLU A 105 -4.08 -6.47 9.27
C GLU A 105 -4.39 -7.88 8.77
N ASN A 106 -4.05 -8.19 7.52
CA ASN A 106 -4.56 -9.34 6.78
C ASN A 106 -3.49 -10.39 6.45
N GLY A 107 -2.25 -10.20 6.91
CA GLY A 107 -1.19 -11.16 6.69
C GLY A 107 -1.30 -12.45 7.51
N PRO A 108 -0.42 -13.43 7.20
CA PRO A 108 -0.37 -14.73 7.85
C PRO A 108 -0.07 -14.67 9.34
N PHE A 109 0.58 -13.60 9.81
CA PHE A 109 1.10 -13.51 11.17
C PHE A 109 0.66 -12.22 11.86
N LYS A 110 0.60 -12.28 13.19
CA LYS A 110 0.50 -11.12 14.08
C LYS A 110 1.76 -11.03 14.92
N ILE A 111 2.12 -9.81 15.32
CA ILE A 111 3.17 -9.57 16.31
C ILE A 111 2.54 -9.62 17.70
N SER A 112 3.01 -10.53 18.55
CA SER A 112 2.56 -10.64 19.94
C SER A 112 3.32 -9.68 20.86
N ASN A 113 2.86 -9.56 22.12
CA ASN A 113 3.46 -8.63 23.10
C ASN A 113 4.96 -8.89 23.38
N ASN A 114 5.43 -10.13 23.21
CA ASN A 114 6.84 -10.47 23.38
C ASN A 114 7.66 -10.34 22.07
N LEU A 115 7.06 -9.72 21.03
CA LEU A 115 7.63 -9.55 19.69
C LEU A 115 7.90 -10.87 18.94
N SER A 116 7.20 -11.95 19.29
CA SER A 116 7.14 -13.17 18.47
C SER A 116 6.03 -13.07 17.43
N LEU A 117 6.20 -13.81 16.34
CA LEU A 117 5.17 -14.03 15.34
C LEU A 117 4.25 -15.16 15.79
N VAL A 118 2.95 -14.88 15.75
CA VAL A 118 1.89 -15.85 16.00
C VAL A 118 0.98 -15.91 14.80
N TRP A 119 0.35 -17.07 14.56
CA TRP A 119 -0.58 -17.24 13.45
C TRP A 119 -1.74 -16.24 13.52
N ASN A 120 -2.09 -15.70 12.35
CA ASN A 120 -3.35 -15.02 12.15
C ASN A 120 -4.41 -16.02 11.70
N ASP A 121 -5.37 -16.34 12.59
CA ASP A 121 -6.49 -17.24 12.28
C ASP A 121 -7.41 -16.71 11.18
N PHE A 122 -7.34 -15.41 10.89
CA PHE A 122 -8.11 -14.69 9.88
C PHE A 122 -7.24 -14.10 8.76
N GLY A 123 -5.99 -14.55 8.61
CA GLY A 123 -5.12 -14.13 7.52
C GLY A 123 -5.71 -14.51 6.15
N TRP A 124 -5.53 -13.63 5.17
CA TRP A 124 -6.06 -13.83 3.81
C TRP A 124 -5.35 -14.95 3.04
N ASP A 125 -4.18 -15.37 3.51
CA ASP A 125 -3.43 -16.50 2.98
C ASP A 125 -4.13 -17.84 3.20
N LYS A 126 -5.26 -17.88 3.93
CA LYS A 126 -6.10 -19.10 4.00
C LYS A 126 -6.80 -19.43 2.69
N VAL A 127 -6.93 -18.45 1.78
CA VAL A 127 -7.68 -18.56 0.53
C VAL A 127 -6.99 -17.87 -0.66
N SER A 128 -5.73 -17.45 -0.50
CA SER A 128 -4.99 -16.73 -1.55
C SER A 128 -3.48 -16.82 -1.36
N ASN A 129 -2.74 -16.66 -2.45
CA ASN A 129 -1.31 -16.39 -2.43
C ASN A 129 -1.12 -14.86 -2.33
N LEU A 130 -0.43 -14.38 -1.30
CA LEU A 130 -0.34 -12.96 -0.97
C LEU A 130 1.01 -12.36 -1.35
N ILE A 131 0.97 -11.23 -2.07
CA ILE A 131 2.14 -10.40 -2.37
C ILE A 131 1.99 -9.07 -1.63
N TYR A 132 2.95 -8.72 -0.78
CA TYR A 132 3.06 -7.40 -0.15
C TYR A 132 4.22 -6.66 -0.80
N VAL A 133 3.95 -5.48 -1.36
CA VAL A 133 4.97 -4.71 -2.10
C VAL A 133 5.16 -3.34 -1.46
N ASP A 134 6.42 -2.99 -1.23
CA ASP A 134 6.78 -1.65 -0.80
C ASP A 134 6.89 -0.71 -2.00
N GLN A 135 5.95 0.22 -2.09
CA GLN A 135 5.83 1.11 -3.24
C GLN A 135 5.24 2.46 -2.82
N PRO A 136 5.56 3.55 -3.53
CA PRO A 136 6.52 3.65 -4.65
C PRO A 136 7.99 3.47 -4.20
N THR A 137 8.93 3.43 -5.15
CA THR A 137 10.38 3.43 -4.86
C THR A 137 10.74 4.50 -3.83
N GLY A 138 11.45 4.13 -2.76
CA GLY A 138 11.71 4.97 -1.59
C GLY A 138 10.83 4.66 -0.37
N THR A 139 9.85 3.78 -0.52
CA THR A 139 8.97 3.29 0.55
C THR A 139 9.58 2.07 1.24
N GLY A 140 9.51 2.01 2.57
CA GLY A 140 9.89 0.82 3.34
C GLY A 140 11.31 0.35 3.02
N PHE A 141 11.43 -0.86 2.47
CA PHE A 141 12.71 -1.45 2.05
C PHE A 141 13.02 -1.25 0.55
N SER A 142 12.11 -0.69 -0.24
CA SER A 142 12.32 -0.35 -1.66
C SER A 142 13.17 0.90 -1.82
N TYR A 143 14.22 0.84 -2.64
CA TYR A 143 15.22 1.92 -2.73
C TYR A 143 15.73 2.16 -4.15
N THR A 144 16.37 3.30 -4.35
CA THR A 144 17.13 3.65 -5.56
C THR A 144 18.38 4.47 -5.18
N SER A 145 19.40 4.45 -6.03
CA SER A 145 20.54 5.37 -5.97
C SER A 145 20.45 6.52 -6.98
N ASP A 146 19.36 6.64 -7.75
CA ASP A 146 19.13 7.75 -8.67
C ASP A 146 17.77 8.40 -8.38
N GLN A 147 17.79 9.68 -8.05
CA GLN A 147 16.60 10.45 -7.67
C GLN A 147 15.54 10.50 -8.78
N SER A 148 15.92 10.35 -10.06
CA SER A 148 14.98 10.35 -11.18
C SER A 148 14.08 9.10 -11.23
N ASP A 149 14.37 8.08 -10.41
CA ASP A 149 13.51 6.91 -10.25
C ASP A 149 12.36 7.15 -9.25
N ILE A 150 12.37 8.24 -8.48
CA ILE A 150 11.29 8.58 -7.55
C ILE A 150 10.06 9.05 -8.35
N ARG A 151 8.91 8.45 -8.06
CA ARG A 151 7.66 8.73 -8.78
C ARG A 151 6.87 9.84 -8.12
N HIS A 152 6.32 10.71 -8.96
CA HIS A 152 5.55 11.89 -8.55
C HIS A 152 4.10 11.87 -9.05
N ASN A 153 3.67 10.78 -9.69
CA ASN A 153 2.31 10.59 -10.18
C ASN A 153 1.98 9.10 -10.35
N GLU A 154 0.69 8.80 -10.49
CA GLU A 154 0.14 7.46 -10.60
C GLU A 154 0.54 6.77 -11.91
N THR A 155 0.86 7.53 -12.97
CA THR A 155 1.39 6.95 -14.21
C THR A 155 2.76 6.31 -13.98
N GLY A 156 3.66 6.98 -13.26
CA GLY A 156 4.95 6.42 -12.86
C GLY A 156 4.79 5.20 -11.97
N VAL A 157 3.96 5.33 -10.92
CA VAL A 157 3.71 4.24 -9.95
C VAL A 157 3.11 3.00 -10.61
N SER A 158 2.11 3.18 -11.48
CA SER A 158 1.46 2.05 -12.17
C SER A 158 2.40 1.34 -13.16
N ASN A 159 3.32 2.05 -13.80
CA ASN A 159 4.33 1.43 -14.66
C ASN A 159 5.35 0.62 -13.85
N ASP A 160 5.84 1.17 -12.73
CA ASP A 160 6.77 0.46 -11.84
C ASP A 160 6.13 -0.82 -11.24
N LEU A 161 4.87 -0.74 -10.84
CA LEU A 161 4.09 -1.91 -10.37
C LEU A 161 3.84 -2.93 -11.48
N TYR A 162 3.62 -2.48 -12.72
CA TYR A 162 3.50 -3.39 -13.87
C TYR A 162 4.82 -4.12 -14.15
N ASP A 163 5.95 -3.40 -14.17
CA ASP A 163 7.28 -3.98 -14.33
C ASP A 163 7.55 -5.03 -13.24
N PHE A 164 7.17 -4.74 -12.00
CA PHE A 164 7.27 -5.70 -10.90
C PHE A 164 6.43 -6.94 -11.14
N LEU A 165 5.17 -6.83 -11.56
CA LEU A 165 4.36 -8.03 -11.84
C LEU A 165 4.94 -8.85 -12.97
N GLN A 166 5.43 -8.21 -14.03
CA GLN A 166 6.11 -8.90 -15.13
C GLN A 166 7.33 -9.67 -14.64
N ALA A 167 8.13 -9.07 -13.75
CA ALA A 167 9.28 -9.73 -13.15
C ALA A 167 8.87 -10.86 -12.18
N PHE A 168 7.87 -10.65 -11.35
CA PHE A 168 7.34 -11.63 -10.40
C PHE A 168 6.80 -12.87 -11.11
N PHE A 169 5.90 -12.70 -12.09
CA PHE A 169 5.32 -13.82 -12.82
C PHE A 169 6.32 -14.53 -13.75
N ASN A 170 7.38 -13.85 -14.17
CA ASN A 170 8.49 -14.50 -14.86
C ASN A 170 9.35 -15.36 -13.91
N ALA A 171 9.51 -14.94 -12.65
CA ALA A 171 10.21 -15.71 -11.63
C ALA A 171 9.37 -16.88 -11.07
N HIS A 172 8.05 -16.71 -11.01
CA HIS A 172 7.09 -17.68 -10.49
C HIS A 172 6.02 -18.05 -11.52
N PRO A 173 6.40 -18.74 -12.62
CA PRO A 173 5.50 -19.05 -13.74
C PRO A 173 4.30 -19.93 -13.36
N GLU A 174 4.38 -20.67 -12.26
CA GLU A 174 3.30 -21.51 -11.74
C GLU A 174 2.04 -20.74 -11.33
N TYR A 175 2.16 -19.43 -11.01
CA TYR A 175 1.05 -18.60 -10.59
C TYR A 175 0.42 -17.77 -11.72
N VAL A 176 0.99 -17.80 -12.93
CA VAL A 176 0.53 -16.97 -14.07
C VAL A 176 -0.93 -17.21 -14.43
N ASN A 177 -1.39 -18.46 -14.30
CA ASN A 177 -2.75 -18.85 -14.65
C ASN A 177 -3.75 -18.64 -13.51
N ASN A 178 -3.28 -18.33 -12.30
CA ASN A 178 -4.16 -18.10 -11.16
C ASN A 178 -4.97 -16.83 -11.39
N ASP A 179 -6.14 -16.75 -10.78
CA ASP A 179 -6.90 -15.51 -10.75
C ASP A 179 -6.09 -14.44 -9.99
N PHE A 180 -5.97 -13.26 -10.57
CA PHE A 180 -5.18 -12.17 -10.00
C PHE A 180 -6.08 -11.01 -9.54
N TYR A 181 -5.86 -10.53 -8.32
CA TYR A 181 -6.57 -9.40 -7.73
C TYR A 181 -5.61 -8.34 -7.21
N ILE A 182 -5.95 -7.08 -7.46
CA ILE A 182 -5.21 -5.93 -6.92
C ILE A 182 -5.98 -5.37 -5.72
N THR A 183 -5.34 -5.32 -4.56
CA THR A 183 -5.99 -4.88 -3.33
C THR A 183 -5.13 -3.90 -2.56
N GLY A 184 -5.76 -3.17 -1.63
CA GLY A 184 -5.04 -2.23 -0.79
C GLY A 184 -5.98 -1.25 -0.11
N GLU A 185 -5.38 -0.31 0.62
CA GLU A 185 -6.09 0.62 1.48
C GLU A 185 -5.62 2.07 1.29
N SER A 186 -6.43 3.04 1.74
CA SER A 186 -5.94 4.40 1.97
C SER A 186 -5.65 5.11 0.64
N TYR A 187 -4.47 5.69 0.47
CA TYR A 187 -4.02 6.29 -0.77
C TYR A 187 -3.90 5.26 -1.92
N ALA A 188 -3.99 3.96 -1.63
CA ALA A 188 -4.19 2.94 -2.66
C ALA A 188 -5.50 3.13 -3.45
N GLY A 189 -6.44 3.94 -2.95
CA GLY A 189 -7.57 4.43 -3.77
C GLY A 189 -7.15 5.19 -5.03
N HIS A 190 -5.94 5.77 -5.06
CA HIS A 190 -5.32 6.33 -6.27
C HIS A 190 -4.47 5.30 -7.02
N TYR A 191 -3.70 4.48 -6.31
CA TYR A 191 -2.80 3.48 -6.93
C TYR A 191 -3.55 2.38 -7.67
N ILE A 192 -4.58 1.80 -7.05
CA ILE A 192 -5.26 0.61 -7.52
C ILE A 192 -5.96 0.86 -8.87
N PRO A 193 -6.75 1.94 -9.06
CA PRO A 193 -7.36 2.21 -10.37
C PRO A 193 -6.32 2.45 -11.47
N ALA A 194 -5.25 3.20 -11.17
CA ALA A 194 -4.19 3.46 -12.14
C ALA A 194 -3.46 2.16 -12.54
N PHE A 195 -3.17 1.32 -11.54
CA PHE A 195 -2.48 0.05 -11.74
C PHE A 195 -3.36 -0.98 -12.48
N ALA A 196 -4.62 -1.14 -12.09
CA ALA A 196 -5.56 -2.02 -12.78
C ALA A 196 -5.75 -1.59 -14.24
N SER A 197 -5.85 -0.28 -14.51
CA SER A 197 -5.90 0.26 -15.87
C SER A 197 -4.63 -0.07 -16.67
N ARG A 198 -3.45 0.09 -16.06
CA ARG A 198 -2.17 -0.23 -16.69
C ARG A 198 -2.04 -1.71 -17.04
N VAL A 199 -2.45 -2.61 -16.13
CA VAL A 199 -2.48 -4.07 -16.36
C VAL A 199 -3.44 -4.41 -17.50
N HIS A 200 -4.66 -3.86 -17.46
CA HIS A 200 -5.66 -4.07 -18.51
C HIS A 200 -5.16 -3.64 -19.89
N GLN A 201 -4.53 -2.46 -19.98
CA GLN A 201 -3.94 -1.97 -21.23
C GLN A 201 -2.76 -2.84 -21.69
N GLY A 202 -1.90 -3.28 -20.77
CA GLY A 202 -0.80 -4.19 -21.08
C GLY A 202 -1.30 -5.51 -21.68
N ASN A 203 -2.35 -6.08 -21.10
CA ASN A 203 -3.02 -7.28 -21.61
C ASN A 203 -3.59 -7.07 -23.02
N ILE A 204 -4.30 -5.96 -23.28
CA ILE A 204 -4.86 -5.65 -24.61
C ILE A 204 -3.74 -5.52 -25.65
N LYS A 205 -2.66 -4.83 -25.29
CA LYS A 205 -1.51 -4.59 -26.16
C LYS A 205 -0.56 -5.79 -26.28
N LYS A 206 -0.80 -6.85 -25.50
CA LYS A 206 0.04 -8.05 -25.39
C LYS A 206 1.49 -7.71 -24.98
N GLU A 207 1.62 -6.80 -24.03
CA GLU A 207 2.90 -6.40 -23.46
C GLU A 207 3.33 -7.42 -22.39
N GLY A 208 4.35 -8.24 -22.68
CA GLY A 208 4.88 -9.21 -21.71
C GLY A 208 3.93 -10.37 -21.40
N ILE A 209 4.02 -10.90 -20.18
CA ILE A 209 3.19 -12.00 -19.67
C ILE A 209 1.77 -11.46 -19.44
N HIS A 210 0.77 -12.19 -19.98
CA HIS A 210 -0.63 -11.89 -19.76
C HIS A 210 -1.01 -12.17 -18.29
N ILE A 211 -1.55 -11.16 -17.62
CA ILE A 211 -1.96 -11.25 -16.21
C ILE A 211 -3.47 -11.54 -16.15
N ASN A 212 -3.89 -12.63 -15.52
CA ASN A 212 -5.30 -13.02 -15.39
C ASN A 212 -6.04 -12.17 -14.34
N LEU A 213 -6.10 -10.85 -14.56
CA LEU A 213 -6.75 -9.87 -13.69
C LEU A 213 -8.26 -10.10 -13.66
N LYS A 214 -8.81 -10.47 -12.50
CA LYS A 214 -10.25 -10.70 -12.28
C LYS A 214 -10.96 -9.56 -11.57
N GLY A 215 -10.22 -8.70 -10.91
CA GLY A 215 -10.79 -7.58 -10.20
C GLY A 215 -9.82 -6.88 -9.28
N PHE A 216 -10.33 -5.89 -8.57
CA PHE A 216 -9.58 -5.13 -7.59
C PHE A 216 -10.46 -4.69 -6.43
N ALA A 217 -9.88 -4.56 -5.23
CA ALA A 217 -10.59 -4.17 -4.03
C ALA A 217 -9.90 -2.99 -3.32
N ILE A 218 -10.65 -1.94 -3.01
CA ILE A 218 -10.12 -0.73 -2.36
C ILE A 218 -10.76 -0.62 -0.97
N GLY A 219 -9.95 -0.79 0.06
CA GLY A 219 -10.31 -0.59 1.46
C GLY A 219 -10.22 0.88 1.83
N ASN A 220 -11.31 1.50 2.29
CA ASN A 220 -11.26 2.83 2.92
C ASN A 220 -10.46 3.89 2.12
N GLY A 221 -10.55 3.85 0.79
CA GLY A 221 -9.61 4.57 -0.08
C GLY A 221 -10.04 6.01 -0.39
N LEU A 222 -9.05 6.91 -0.52
CA LEU A 222 -9.27 8.21 -1.16
C LEU A 222 -9.22 8.00 -2.68
N THR A 223 -10.36 8.11 -3.35
CA THR A 223 -10.53 7.83 -4.80
C THR A 223 -11.15 9.02 -5.53
N ASN A 224 -12.15 9.66 -4.93
CA ASN A 224 -12.75 10.89 -5.43
C ASN A 224 -12.73 11.95 -4.33
N PRO A 225 -11.66 12.75 -4.26
CA PRO A 225 -11.52 13.81 -3.26
C PRO A 225 -12.69 14.81 -3.28
N GLU A 226 -13.23 15.13 -4.47
CA GLU A 226 -14.32 16.10 -4.60
C GLU A 226 -15.53 15.68 -3.74
N ILE A 227 -15.93 14.42 -3.84
CA ILE A 227 -17.08 13.88 -3.10
C ILE A 227 -16.69 13.61 -1.64
N GLN A 228 -15.52 13.01 -1.42
CA GLN A 228 -15.12 12.52 -0.10
C GLN A 228 -14.82 13.64 0.90
N TYR A 229 -14.23 14.77 0.47
CA TYR A 229 -13.95 15.87 1.40
C TYR A 229 -15.21 16.50 1.99
N LYS A 230 -16.32 16.50 1.24
CA LYS A 230 -17.62 16.96 1.76
C LYS A 230 -18.14 16.01 2.85
N ALA A 231 -17.91 14.71 2.67
CA ALA A 231 -18.45 13.69 3.58
C ALA A 231 -17.84 13.80 4.99
N TYR A 232 -16.66 14.40 5.16
CA TYR A 232 -16.06 14.58 6.49
C TYR A 232 -16.92 15.41 7.43
N THR A 233 -17.48 16.54 6.96
CA THR A 233 -18.33 17.39 7.80
C THR A 233 -19.68 16.72 8.07
N ASP A 234 -20.29 16.12 7.04
CA ASP A 234 -21.56 15.38 7.16
C ASP A 234 -21.44 14.24 8.19
N TYR A 235 -20.39 13.40 8.07
CA TYR A 235 -20.12 12.32 9.01
C TYR A 235 -19.84 12.81 10.44
N SER A 236 -19.03 13.87 10.57
CA SER A 236 -18.67 14.39 11.89
C SER A 236 -19.87 14.91 12.66
N LEU A 237 -20.84 15.52 11.96
CA LEU A 237 -22.11 15.94 12.56
C LEU A 237 -22.96 14.74 12.96
N ASP A 238 -23.13 13.76 12.06
CA ASP A 238 -23.92 12.54 12.31
C ASP A 238 -23.40 11.72 13.49
N MET A 239 -22.07 11.71 13.65
CA MET A 239 -21.36 11.03 14.73
C MET A 239 -21.23 11.86 16.00
N LYS A 240 -21.77 13.09 16.01
CA LYS A 240 -21.72 14.02 17.14
C LYS A 240 -20.29 14.36 17.58
N LEU A 241 -19.34 14.32 16.63
CA LEU A 241 -17.97 14.80 16.83
C LEU A 241 -17.91 16.33 16.80
N ILE A 242 -18.81 16.94 16.04
CA ILE A 242 -19.01 18.38 15.96
C ILE A 242 -20.49 18.71 16.15
N ASN A 243 -20.80 19.95 16.55
CA ASN A 243 -22.19 20.42 16.64
C ASN A 243 -22.64 21.11 15.34
N GLN A 244 -23.92 21.51 15.26
CA GLN A 244 -24.47 22.16 14.07
C GLN A 244 -23.77 23.50 13.72
N THR A 245 -23.37 24.28 14.72
CA THR A 245 -22.66 25.55 14.51
C THR A 245 -21.27 25.32 13.93
N ASP A 246 -20.56 24.30 14.42
CA ASP A 246 -19.26 23.89 13.89
C ASP A 246 -19.40 23.39 12.44
N TYR A 247 -20.41 22.56 12.17
CA TYR A 247 -20.73 22.10 10.82
C TYR A 247 -20.95 23.28 9.87
N ASP A 248 -21.81 24.24 10.23
CA ASP A 248 -22.11 25.41 9.40
C ASP A 248 -20.88 26.29 9.17
N HIS A 249 -19.93 26.31 10.12
CA HIS A 249 -18.67 27.04 9.99
C HIS A 249 -17.70 26.35 9.04
N ILE A 250 -17.42 25.06 9.28
CA ILE A 250 -16.43 24.29 8.52
C ILE A 250 -16.91 24.05 7.09
N ASN A 251 -18.20 23.83 6.88
CA ASN A 251 -18.76 23.57 5.55
C ASN A 251 -18.64 24.79 4.61
N LYS A 252 -18.38 26.00 5.13
CA LYS A 252 -18.05 27.18 4.30
C LYS A 252 -16.67 27.09 3.64
N LEU A 253 -15.77 26.24 4.14
CA LEU A 253 -14.46 26.00 3.55
C LEU A 253 -14.54 25.08 2.32
N TYR A 254 -15.55 24.20 2.28
CA TYR A 254 -15.69 23.18 1.23
C TYR A 254 -15.77 23.72 -0.20
N PRO A 255 -16.52 24.80 -0.53
CA PRO A 255 -16.58 25.33 -1.90
C PRO A 255 -15.20 25.69 -2.47
N LYS A 256 -14.30 26.23 -1.65
CA LYS A 256 -12.93 26.56 -2.06
C LYS A 256 -12.12 25.30 -2.33
N CYS A 257 -12.16 24.34 -1.41
CA CYS A 257 -11.56 23.01 -1.57
C CYS A 257 -12.05 22.33 -2.87
N GLN A 258 -13.37 22.30 -3.10
CA GLN A 258 -13.98 21.70 -4.28
C GLN A 258 -13.51 22.36 -5.59
N GLN A 259 -13.40 23.69 -5.61
CA GLN A 259 -12.92 24.44 -6.76
C GLN A 259 -11.46 24.09 -7.09
N GLU A 260 -10.57 24.07 -6.09
CA GLU A 260 -9.17 23.74 -6.30
C GLU A 260 -8.97 22.27 -6.73
N ILE A 261 -9.77 21.33 -6.21
CA ILE A 261 -9.78 19.94 -6.69
C ILE A 261 -10.12 19.87 -8.18
N LYS A 262 -11.13 20.62 -8.63
CA LYS A 262 -11.52 20.65 -10.05
C LYS A 262 -10.42 21.23 -10.93
N LEU A 263 -9.77 22.31 -10.48
CA LEU A 263 -8.65 22.91 -11.18
C LEU A 263 -7.44 21.98 -11.23
N CYS A 264 -7.14 21.27 -10.15
CA CYS A 264 -6.13 20.22 -10.11
C CYS A 264 -6.42 19.12 -11.15
N GLY A 265 -7.66 18.63 -11.21
CA GLY A 265 -8.09 17.62 -12.20
C GLY A 265 -7.98 18.06 -13.66
N SER A 266 -7.89 19.37 -13.91
CA SER A 266 -7.62 19.94 -15.24
C SER A 266 -6.12 20.03 -15.60
N GLY A 267 -5.22 19.63 -14.70
CA GLY A 267 -3.78 19.56 -14.91
C GLY A 267 -2.98 20.70 -14.27
N SER A 268 -3.56 21.50 -13.37
CA SER A 268 -2.83 22.57 -12.68
C SER A 268 -2.16 22.05 -11.40
N GLU A 269 -0.83 21.91 -11.42
CA GLU A 269 -0.04 21.47 -10.25
C GLU A 269 -0.19 22.41 -9.04
N ASP A 270 -0.16 23.73 -9.27
CA ASP A 270 -0.38 24.72 -8.22
C ASP A 270 -1.76 24.56 -7.57
N ALA A 271 -2.79 24.27 -8.37
CA ALA A 271 -4.13 24.00 -7.85
C ALA A 271 -4.20 22.68 -7.08
N CYS A 272 -3.40 21.67 -7.44
CA CYS A 272 -3.31 20.43 -6.65
C CYS A 272 -2.73 20.69 -5.26
N MET A 273 -1.66 21.49 -5.17
CA MET A 273 -1.06 21.86 -3.88
C MET A 273 -2.00 22.74 -3.04
N LYS A 274 -2.68 23.71 -3.66
CA LYS A 274 -3.69 24.53 -2.99
C LYS A 274 -4.89 23.71 -2.55
N GLY A 275 -5.38 22.82 -3.41
CA GLY A 275 -6.46 21.89 -3.10
C GLY A 275 -6.11 21.02 -1.90
N PHE A 276 -4.92 20.44 -1.86
CA PHE A 276 -4.45 19.70 -0.69
C PHE A 276 -4.48 20.55 0.59
N SER A 277 -3.90 21.76 0.54
CA SER A 277 -3.88 22.69 1.68
C SER A 277 -5.29 23.09 2.13
N ASP A 278 -6.12 23.58 1.22
CA ASP A 278 -7.46 24.09 1.52
C ASP A 278 -8.43 22.98 1.97
N CYS A 279 -8.32 21.79 1.41
CA CYS A 279 -9.12 20.65 1.81
C CYS A 279 -8.68 20.06 3.15
N THR A 280 -7.38 20.07 3.46
CA THR A 280 -6.86 19.59 4.75
C THR A 280 -7.33 20.47 5.90
N LEU A 281 -7.53 21.78 5.68
CA LEU A 281 -8.12 22.66 6.70
C LEU A 281 -9.48 22.19 7.22
N ILE A 282 -10.32 21.59 6.37
CA ILE A 282 -11.61 21.03 6.79
C ILE A 282 -11.39 19.95 7.85
N PHE A 283 -10.42 19.07 7.60
CA PHE A 283 -10.08 17.98 8.49
C PHE A 283 -9.45 18.48 9.79
N ASP A 284 -8.50 19.42 9.71
CA ASP A 284 -7.84 19.99 10.87
C ASP A 284 -8.83 20.68 11.82
N ASN A 285 -9.80 21.43 11.27
CA ASN A 285 -10.84 22.06 12.09
C ASN A 285 -11.73 21.03 12.81
N ILE A 286 -12.03 19.90 12.17
CA ILE A 286 -12.78 18.81 12.83
C ILE A 286 -11.95 18.21 13.97
N LEU A 287 -10.66 17.95 13.72
CA LEU A 287 -9.74 17.41 14.73
C LEU A 287 -9.60 18.32 15.94
N ASP A 288 -9.44 19.63 15.72
CA ASP A 288 -9.28 20.61 16.78
C ASP A 288 -10.51 20.67 17.71
N ILE A 289 -11.71 20.47 17.17
CA ILE A 289 -12.96 20.47 17.95
C ILE A 289 -13.17 19.13 18.66
N ALA A 290 -12.92 18.02 17.98
CA ALA A 290 -13.12 16.70 18.53
C ALA A 290 -12.08 16.32 19.61
N GLY A 291 -10.92 16.98 19.62
CA GLY A 291 -9.88 16.79 20.63
C GLY A 291 -9.29 15.37 20.66
N ASP A 292 -9.06 14.83 21.86
CA ASP A 292 -8.53 13.48 22.09
C ASP A 292 -9.60 12.37 22.01
N ILE A 293 -10.87 12.71 21.68
CA ILE A 293 -11.74 11.67 21.11
C ILE A 293 -10.94 11.10 19.96
N ASN A 294 -10.83 9.79 19.89
CA ASN A 294 -9.78 9.10 19.15
C ASN A 294 -9.94 9.24 17.62
N VAL A 295 -10.01 10.46 17.10
CA VAL A 295 -10.03 10.84 15.69
C VAL A 295 -8.66 10.55 15.06
N ARG A 296 -7.62 10.31 15.90
CA ARG A 296 -6.33 9.77 15.47
C ARG A 296 -6.30 8.24 15.30
N THR A 297 -7.02 7.42 16.09
CA THR A 297 -7.24 6.00 15.71
C THR A 297 -8.38 5.84 14.71
N CYS A 298 -9.31 6.79 14.69
CA CYS A 298 -10.24 7.04 13.59
C CYS A 298 -9.57 7.95 12.54
N ASN A 299 -8.24 7.86 12.37
CA ASN A 299 -7.50 8.60 11.36
C ASN A 299 -8.15 8.38 9.98
N PHE A 300 -7.89 9.31 9.05
CA PHE A 300 -8.19 9.42 7.60
C PHE A 300 -8.84 8.22 6.85
N PHE A 301 -8.62 7.00 7.34
CA PHE A 301 -8.99 5.69 6.84
C PHE A 301 -10.19 5.05 7.56
N GLN A 302 -10.44 5.26 8.86
CA GLN A 302 -11.51 4.52 9.56
C GLN A 302 -12.89 5.22 9.60
N PHE A 303 -13.06 6.36 8.91
CA PHE A 303 -14.24 7.23 9.01
C PHE A 303 -15.58 6.62 8.55
N PHE A 304 -15.64 5.35 8.12
CA PHE A 304 -16.87 4.77 7.59
C PHE A 304 -17.63 3.82 8.50
N LEU A 305 -17.17 3.48 9.71
CA LEU A 305 -17.86 2.45 10.50
C LEU A 305 -17.89 2.69 12.03
N THR A 306 -19.08 3.07 12.50
CA THR A 306 -19.82 2.63 13.72
C THR A 306 -20.25 3.71 14.72
N ARG A 307 -21.51 3.56 15.17
CA ARG A 307 -22.28 4.39 16.14
C ARG A 307 -21.82 4.31 17.61
N GLN A 308 -20.76 3.57 17.95
CA GLN A 308 -20.40 3.32 19.36
C GLN A 308 -18.88 3.21 19.57
N GLY A 309 -18.23 4.35 19.81
CA GLY A 309 -16.82 4.40 20.19
C GLY A 309 -15.87 3.96 19.07
N CYS A 310 -14.71 4.61 18.99
CA CYS A 310 -13.68 4.26 18.01
C CYS A 310 -12.95 2.98 18.46
N HIS A 311 -13.61 1.83 18.28
CA HIS A 311 -12.96 0.52 18.32
C HIS A 311 -12.45 0.19 16.90
N ILE A 312 -11.30 -0.49 16.80
CA ILE A 312 -10.77 -1.03 15.54
C ILE A 312 -11.86 -1.90 14.92
N THR A 313 -12.54 -1.42 13.88
CA THR A 313 -13.59 -2.14 13.16
C THR A 313 -13.13 -2.48 11.76
N THR A 314 -13.85 -3.41 11.12
CA THR A 314 -13.58 -3.98 9.79
C THR A 314 -13.35 -2.92 8.72
N SER A 315 -12.24 -2.99 7.96
CA SER A 315 -12.07 -2.20 6.74
C SER A 315 -13.19 -2.51 5.74
N THR A 316 -13.77 -1.48 5.12
CA THR A 316 -14.79 -1.65 4.08
C THR A 316 -14.12 -1.66 2.73
N TYR A 317 -14.22 -2.78 2.02
CA TYR A 317 -13.66 -2.94 0.68
C TYR A 317 -14.74 -2.76 -0.39
N VAL A 318 -14.45 -1.92 -1.37
CA VAL A 318 -15.20 -1.90 -2.64
C VAL A 318 -14.52 -2.86 -3.59
N LEU A 319 -15.14 -4.02 -3.85
CA LEU A 319 -14.68 -4.99 -4.84
C LEU A 319 -15.28 -4.68 -6.21
N ILE A 320 -14.42 -4.52 -7.22
CA ILE A 320 -14.79 -4.36 -8.62
C ILE A 320 -14.26 -5.57 -9.38
N THR A 321 -15.15 -6.32 -10.02
CA THR A 321 -14.80 -7.48 -10.86
C THR A 321 -14.73 -7.07 -12.33
N ILE A 322 -13.80 -7.65 -13.08
CA ILE A 322 -13.53 -7.37 -14.51
C ILE A 322 -13.95 -8.56 -15.36
#